data_AF-A0A7J2MX56-F1
#
_entry.id   AF-A0A7J2MX56-F1
#
_cell.length_a   1.000
_cell.length_b   1.000
_cell.length_c   1.000
_cell.angle_alpha   90.00
_cell.angle_beta   90.00
_cell.angle_gamma   90.00
#
_symmetry.space_group_name_H-M   'P 1'
#
loop_
_entity.id
_entity.type
_entity.pdbx_description
1 polymer ?
#
loop_
_entity_poly.entity_id
_entity_poly.type
_entity_poly.pdbx_seq_one_letter_code
_entity_poly.pdbx_strand_id
1 'polypeptide(L)'
;MLINASPSYLYWQGKIQPVGEIHTPYFLVIFPSDMDAEDGKKRLEEELKDDERVKEIGKIEEYVSFWNSEIKRKVAKVYVRHPSSVPEVSDKVFNMGFYTAEHDIPYHERVLTDLASQGKWIFDTGGEEKKLKVIVYDIEMTKYGETKNVPIDIIGYGNFHISFCSSHDLEKEDFFFEITDMPEYEGEIKQMVANDEHEEIKN
;
A
#
# COMPACT_ATOMS: atom_id res chain seq x y z
N MET A 1 -5.74 14.21 4.52
CA MET A 1 -5.68 13.64 3.17
C MET A 1 -4.61 12.57 3.10
N LEU A 2 -4.93 11.40 2.55
CA LEU A 2 -3.95 10.34 2.30
C LEU A 2 -3.10 10.73 1.08
N ILE A 3 -1.79 10.60 1.19
CA ILE A 3 -0.84 10.93 0.12
C ILE A 3 -0.32 9.66 -0.53
N ASN A 4 -0.01 8.64 0.28
CA ASN A 4 0.46 7.35 -0.20
C ASN A 4 0.35 6.28 0.90
N ALA A 5 0.64 5.03 0.54
CA ALA A 5 0.87 3.93 1.47
C ALA A 5 2.19 3.23 1.15
N SER A 6 2.72 2.49 2.12
CA SER A 6 3.72 1.45 1.95
C SER A 6 3.22 0.20 2.69
N PRO A 7 3.91 -0.95 2.60
CA PRO A 7 3.52 -2.12 3.38
C PRO A 7 3.53 -1.91 4.90
N SER A 8 4.17 -0.85 5.39
CA SER A 8 4.34 -0.60 6.82
C SER A 8 3.67 0.69 7.29
N TYR A 9 3.55 1.70 6.43
CA TYR A 9 3.07 3.04 6.81
C TYR A 9 2.07 3.64 5.84
N LEU A 10 1.16 4.44 6.36
CA LEU A 10 0.30 5.36 5.63
C LEU A 10 0.87 6.76 5.78
N TYR A 11 0.99 7.44 4.65
CA TYR A 11 1.51 8.79 4.57
C TYR A 11 0.33 9.73 4.42
N TRP A 12 -0.08 10.34 5.51
CA TRP A 12 -1.06 11.40 5.52
C TRP A 12 -0.36 12.74 5.37
N GLN A 13 -1.05 13.73 4.84
CA GLN A 13 -0.56 15.10 4.87
C GLN A 13 -0.28 15.52 6.32
N GLY A 14 0.99 15.72 6.66
CA GLY A 14 1.45 16.11 7.99
C GLY A 14 1.54 14.98 9.05
N LYS A 15 1.28 13.72 8.70
CA LYS A 15 1.35 12.59 9.65
C LYS A 15 1.76 11.28 8.96
N ILE A 16 2.60 10.50 9.62
CA ILE A 16 2.86 9.09 9.26
C ILE A 16 2.13 8.21 10.27
N GLN A 17 1.48 7.14 9.81
CA GLN A 17 0.75 6.19 10.65
C GLN A 17 1.13 4.74 10.30
N PRO A 18 1.41 3.86 11.27
CA PRO A 18 1.56 2.44 10.99
C PRO A 18 0.31 1.83 10.35
N VAL A 19 0.46 1.09 9.25
CA VAL A 19 -0.68 0.48 8.54
C VAL A 19 -1.44 -0.50 9.43
N GLY A 20 -0.70 -1.25 10.27
CA GLY A 20 -1.25 -2.27 11.16
C GLY A 20 -2.28 -1.77 12.18
N GLU A 21 -2.37 -0.44 12.39
CA GLU A 21 -3.40 0.16 13.25
C GLU A 21 -4.78 0.17 12.61
N ILE A 22 -4.88 0.14 11.27
CA ILE A 22 -6.16 0.28 10.56
C ILE A 22 -6.41 -0.80 9.51
N HIS A 23 -5.38 -1.55 9.12
CA HIS A 23 -5.50 -2.62 8.13
C HIS A 23 -4.64 -3.81 8.55
N THR A 24 -5.16 -5.02 8.33
CA THR A 24 -4.43 -6.27 8.58
C THR A 24 -4.29 -7.03 7.25
N PRO A 25 -3.10 -7.52 6.87
CA PRO A 25 -2.93 -8.33 5.67
C PRO A 25 -3.77 -9.60 5.71
N TYR A 26 -4.35 -9.97 4.57
CA TYR A 26 -5.11 -11.20 4.43
C TYR A 26 -5.09 -11.72 2.99
N PHE A 27 -5.43 -13.00 2.84
CA PHE A 27 -5.82 -13.61 1.57
C PHE A 27 -7.16 -14.32 1.74
N LEU A 28 -7.81 -14.66 0.63
CA LEU A 28 -9.08 -15.38 0.63
C LEU A 28 -8.83 -16.87 0.56
N VAL A 29 -9.59 -17.62 1.36
CA VAL A 29 -9.70 -19.07 1.25
C VAL A 29 -11.08 -19.40 0.74
N ILE A 30 -11.14 -20.06 -0.41
CA ILE A 30 -12.38 -20.50 -1.05
C ILE A 30 -12.60 -21.96 -0.66
N PHE A 31 -13.77 -22.22 -0.08
CA PHE A 31 -14.17 -23.58 0.27
C PHE A 31 -14.66 -24.31 -1.00
N PRO A 32 -14.14 -25.53 -1.29
CA PRO A 32 -14.63 -26.36 -2.39
C PRO A 32 -16.15 -26.59 -2.29
N SER A 33 -16.83 -26.68 -3.43
CA SER A 33 -18.30 -26.79 -3.48
C SER A 33 -18.85 -28.09 -2.89
N ASP A 34 -18.02 -29.14 -2.82
CA ASP A 34 -18.29 -30.43 -2.23
C ASP A 34 -17.96 -30.51 -0.72
N MET A 35 -17.46 -29.42 -0.14
CA MET A 35 -17.10 -29.32 1.27
C MET A 35 -18.07 -28.39 2.00
N ASP A 36 -18.54 -28.81 3.18
CA ASP A 36 -19.23 -27.89 4.08
C ASP A 36 -18.25 -26.82 4.58
N ALA A 37 -18.63 -25.56 4.44
CA ALA A 37 -17.73 -24.45 4.72
C ALA A 37 -17.43 -24.27 6.23
N GLU A 38 -18.34 -24.67 7.12
CA GLU A 38 -18.08 -24.62 8.57
C GLU A 38 -17.07 -25.70 8.96
N ASP A 39 -17.21 -26.90 8.40
CA ASP A 39 -16.23 -27.96 8.63
C ASP A 39 -14.87 -27.64 7.97
N GLY A 40 -14.88 -27.03 6.78
CA GLY A 40 -13.67 -26.49 6.15
C GLY A 40 -12.99 -25.42 7.01
N LYS A 41 -13.76 -24.51 7.61
CA LYS A 41 -13.24 -23.47 8.52
C LYS A 41 -12.66 -24.07 9.79
N LYS A 42 -13.33 -25.04 10.43
CA LYS A 42 -12.77 -25.74 11.60
C LYS A 42 -11.45 -26.42 11.27
N ARG A 43 -11.36 -27.09 10.12
CA ARG A 43 -10.12 -27.71 9.64
C ARG A 43 -9.00 -26.68 9.46
N LEU A 44 -9.30 -25.53 8.86
CA LEU A 44 -8.33 -24.43 8.75
C LEU A 44 -7.86 -23.93 10.12
N GLU A 45 -8.80 -23.74 11.06
CA GLU A 45 -8.50 -23.30 12.43
C GLU A 45 -7.62 -24.30 13.18
N GLU A 46 -7.85 -25.60 13.01
CA GLU A 46 -7.04 -26.66 13.61
C GLU A 46 -5.62 -26.72 13.02
N GLU A 47 -5.49 -26.69 11.70
CA GLU A 47 -4.19 -26.81 10.98
C GLU A 47 -3.30 -25.56 11.08
N LEU A 48 -3.92 -24.39 11.33
CA LEU A 48 -3.22 -23.11 11.48
C LEU A 48 -3.11 -22.65 12.93
N LYS A 49 -3.62 -23.41 13.90
CA LYS A 49 -3.66 -23.02 15.32
C LYS A 49 -2.31 -22.61 15.89
N ASP A 50 -1.26 -23.35 15.54
CA ASP A 50 0.10 -23.15 16.06
C ASP A 50 0.97 -22.33 15.08
N ASP A 51 0.39 -21.78 14.02
CA ASP A 51 1.11 -20.93 13.06
C ASP A 51 1.13 -19.48 13.55
N GLU A 52 2.22 -19.06 14.19
CA GLU A 52 2.35 -17.71 14.77
C GLU A 52 2.20 -16.58 13.75
N ARG A 53 2.39 -16.86 12.45
CA ARG A 53 2.20 -15.89 11.35
C ARG A 53 0.73 -15.56 11.15
N VAL A 54 -0.17 -16.48 11.47
CA VAL A 54 -1.63 -16.29 11.37
C VAL A 54 -2.11 -15.48 12.57
N LYS A 55 -2.89 -14.43 12.30
CA LYS A 55 -3.49 -13.59 13.32
C LYS A 55 -4.87 -14.12 13.71
N GLU A 56 -5.72 -14.36 12.70
CA GLU A 56 -7.07 -14.88 12.88
C GLU A 56 -7.65 -15.38 11.54
N ILE A 57 -8.70 -16.19 11.61
CA ILE A 57 -9.51 -16.60 10.46
C ILE A 57 -10.87 -15.91 10.59
N GLY A 58 -11.23 -15.14 9.57
CA GLY A 58 -12.46 -14.39 9.49
C GLY A 58 -13.71 -15.27 9.41
N LYS A 59 -14.86 -14.62 9.40
CA LYS A 59 -16.16 -15.29 9.21
C LYS A 59 -16.27 -15.83 7.79
N ILE A 60 -17.17 -16.80 7.62
CA ILE A 60 -17.55 -17.26 6.30
C ILE A 60 -18.43 -16.18 5.65
N GLU A 61 -18.02 -15.73 4.48
CA GLU A 61 -18.68 -14.72 3.66
C GLU A 61 -19.04 -15.33 2.30
N GLU A 62 -19.99 -14.73 1.58
CA GLU A 62 -20.33 -15.11 0.21
C GLU A 62 -19.75 -14.09 -0.76
N TYR A 63 -18.91 -14.55 -1.69
CA TYR A 63 -18.30 -13.72 -2.74
C TYR A 63 -18.85 -14.15 -4.10
N VAL A 64 -19.09 -13.17 -4.96
CA VAL A 64 -19.35 -13.41 -6.37
C VAL A 64 -18.01 -13.59 -7.07
N SER A 65 -17.89 -14.67 -7.84
CA SER A 65 -16.66 -14.98 -8.58
C SER A 65 -16.35 -13.87 -9.58
N PHE A 66 -15.12 -13.35 -9.54
CA PHE A 66 -14.65 -12.32 -10.47
C PHE A 66 -14.75 -12.77 -11.94
N TRP A 67 -14.54 -14.06 -12.23
CA TRP A 67 -14.59 -14.62 -13.58
C TRP A 67 -16.01 -14.89 -14.09
N ASN A 68 -16.96 -15.13 -13.18
CA ASN A 68 -18.32 -15.50 -13.54
C ASN A 68 -19.28 -15.02 -12.44
N SER A 69 -20.06 -13.99 -12.76
CA SER A 69 -20.97 -13.32 -11.85
C SER A 69 -22.16 -14.17 -11.39
N GLU A 70 -22.46 -15.29 -12.06
CA GLU A 70 -23.49 -16.23 -11.64
C GLU A 70 -23.01 -17.18 -10.54
N ILE A 71 -21.69 -17.29 -10.35
CA ILE A 71 -21.10 -18.20 -9.36
C ILE A 71 -20.88 -17.43 -8.06
N LYS A 72 -21.51 -17.94 -7.00
CA LYS A 72 -21.29 -17.51 -5.61
C LYS A 72 -20.46 -18.55 -4.88
N ARG A 73 -19.48 -18.09 -4.10
CA ARG A 73 -18.56 -18.95 -3.35
C ARG A 73 -18.56 -18.56 -1.89
N LYS A 74 -18.53 -19.57 -1.03
CA LYS A 74 -18.25 -19.38 0.40
C LYS A 74 -16.75 -19.21 0.56
N VAL A 75 -16.35 -18.14 1.23
CA VAL A 75 -14.94 -17.81 1.46
C VAL A 75 -14.72 -17.42 2.92
N ALA A 76 -13.48 -17.50 3.38
CA ALA A 76 -13.04 -16.89 4.63
C ALA A 76 -11.74 -16.10 4.39
N LYS A 77 -11.59 -14.97 5.06
CA LYS A 77 -10.33 -14.22 5.08
C LYS A 77 -9.37 -14.87 6.09
N VAL A 78 -8.16 -15.19 5.67
CA VAL A 78 -7.09 -15.57 6.61
C VAL A 78 -6.19 -14.37 6.82
N TYR A 79 -6.24 -13.81 8.02
CA TYR A 79 -5.46 -12.65 8.39
C TYR A 79 -4.09 -13.08 8.91
N VAL A 80 -3.03 -12.44 8.42
CA VAL A 80 -1.65 -12.70 8.84
C VAL A 80 -1.05 -11.47 9.53
N ARG A 81 -0.04 -11.69 10.36
CA ARG A 81 0.61 -10.61 11.13
C ARG A 81 1.49 -9.70 10.28
N HIS A 82 2.08 -10.23 9.22
CA HIS A 82 2.96 -9.49 8.33
C HIS A 82 2.68 -9.82 6.86
N PRO A 83 2.68 -8.84 5.94
CA PRO A 83 2.42 -9.06 4.52
C PRO A 83 3.30 -10.14 3.87
N SER A 84 4.58 -10.19 4.25
CA SER A 84 5.52 -11.17 3.69
C SER A 84 5.19 -12.62 4.05
N SER A 85 4.32 -12.85 5.04
CA SER A 85 3.88 -14.19 5.40
C SER A 85 2.76 -14.72 4.49
N VAL A 86 2.13 -13.86 3.67
CA VAL A 86 1.02 -14.29 2.80
C VAL A 86 1.42 -15.45 1.89
N PRO A 87 2.52 -15.40 1.10
CA PRO A 87 2.85 -16.49 0.18
C PRO A 87 3.03 -17.84 0.86
N GLU A 88 3.76 -17.89 1.97
CA GLU A 88 4.03 -19.14 2.68
C GLU A 88 2.78 -19.73 3.34
N VAL A 89 1.92 -18.88 3.91
CA VAL A 89 0.69 -19.32 4.58
C VAL A 89 -0.37 -19.71 3.53
N SER A 90 -0.49 -18.97 2.43
CA SER A 90 -1.40 -19.30 1.34
C SER A 90 -1.02 -20.61 0.65
N ASP A 91 0.28 -20.86 0.44
CA ASP A 91 0.77 -22.13 -0.11
C ASP A 91 0.48 -23.30 0.83
N LYS A 92 0.69 -23.12 2.14
CA LYS A 92 0.34 -24.14 3.14
C LYS A 92 -1.15 -24.48 3.05
N VAL A 93 -2.02 -23.48 2.98
CA VAL A 93 -3.48 -23.66 2.86
C VAL A 93 -3.87 -24.29 1.53
N PHE A 94 -3.23 -23.90 0.43
CA PHE A 94 -3.45 -24.49 -0.88
C PHE A 94 -3.13 -25.99 -0.89
N ASN A 95 -2.00 -26.37 -0.27
CA ASN A 95 -1.59 -27.77 -0.13
C ASN A 95 -2.54 -28.62 0.74
N MET A 96 -3.42 -28.00 1.53
CA MET A 96 -4.50 -28.70 2.24
C MET A 96 -5.72 -29.02 1.36
N GLY A 97 -5.74 -28.54 0.11
CA GLY A 97 -6.83 -28.71 -0.85
C GLY A 97 -7.86 -27.57 -0.88
N PHE A 98 -7.56 -26.43 -0.25
CA PHE A 98 -8.38 -25.22 -0.41
C PHE A 98 -7.86 -24.36 -1.58
N TYR A 99 -8.70 -23.48 -2.13
CA TYR A 99 -8.27 -22.56 -3.18
C TYR A 99 -7.98 -21.17 -2.61
N THR A 100 -6.86 -20.58 -3.01
CA THR A 100 -6.35 -19.30 -2.48
C THR A 100 -5.98 -18.27 -3.55
N ALA A 101 -6.07 -18.65 -4.84
CA ALA A 101 -5.52 -17.87 -5.95
C ALA A 101 -6.34 -16.61 -6.31
N GLU A 102 -7.60 -16.51 -5.90
CA GLU A 102 -8.37 -15.30 -6.16
C GLU A 102 -8.02 -14.21 -5.13
N HIS A 103 -7.85 -12.98 -5.61
CA HIS A 103 -7.45 -11.82 -4.80
C HIS A 103 -6.01 -11.86 -4.26
N ASP A 104 -5.15 -12.71 -4.83
CA ASP A 104 -3.70 -12.66 -4.62
C ASP A 104 -3.11 -11.45 -5.34
N ILE A 105 -2.95 -10.36 -4.59
CA ILE A 105 -2.40 -9.10 -5.07
C ILE A 105 -1.34 -8.63 -4.08
N PRO A 106 -0.36 -7.82 -4.51
CA PRO A 106 0.64 -7.32 -3.58
C PRO A 106 -0.03 -6.44 -2.51
N TYR A 107 0.56 -6.45 -1.32
CA TYR A 107 -0.08 -5.88 -0.14
C TYR A 107 -0.30 -4.37 -0.22
N HIS A 108 0.57 -3.67 -0.96
CA HIS A 108 0.41 -2.23 -1.19
C HIS A 108 -0.92 -1.94 -1.91
N GLU A 109 -1.21 -2.65 -2.99
CA GLU A 109 -2.45 -2.54 -3.76
C GLU A 109 -3.65 -2.95 -2.91
N ARG A 110 -3.53 -4.03 -2.13
CA ARG A 110 -4.57 -4.47 -1.18
C ARG A 110 -4.96 -3.35 -0.20
N VAL A 111 -3.98 -2.74 0.47
CA VAL A 111 -4.23 -1.68 1.44
C VAL A 111 -4.93 -0.50 0.77
N LEU A 112 -4.46 -0.08 -0.40
CA LEU A 112 -5.05 1.05 -1.11
C LEU A 112 -6.48 0.78 -1.56
N THR A 113 -6.76 -0.39 -2.14
CA THR A 113 -8.10 -0.77 -2.57
C THR A 113 -9.07 -0.86 -1.39
N ASP A 114 -8.67 -1.50 -0.30
CA ASP A 114 -9.53 -1.68 0.88
C ASP A 114 -9.78 -0.35 1.63
N LEU A 115 -8.83 0.59 1.61
CA LEU A 115 -9.02 1.93 2.16
C LEU A 115 -9.91 2.78 1.24
N ALA A 116 -9.71 2.70 -0.08
CA ALA A 116 -10.54 3.37 -1.07
C ALA A 116 -12.01 2.92 -0.99
N SER A 117 -12.27 1.62 -0.80
CA SER A 117 -13.64 1.11 -0.60
C SER A 117 -14.29 1.60 0.70
N GLN A 118 -13.51 2.16 1.63
CA GLN A 118 -13.98 2.81 2.86
C GLN A 118 -14.02 4.34 2.74
N GLY A 119 -13.88 4.89 1.53
CA GLY A 119 -13.87 6.35 1.29
C GLY A 119 -12.56 7.04 1.65
N LYS A 120 -11.46 6.32 1.83
CA LYS A 120 -10.12 6.88 2.10
C LYS A 120 -9.25 6.77 0.86
N TRP A 121 -9.47 7.66 -0.10
CA TRP A 121 -8.73 7.70 -1.35
C TRP A 121 -7.43 8.51 -1.23
N ILE A 122 -6.42 8.12 -2.00
CA ILE A 122 -5.21 8.93 -2.16
C ILE A 122 -5.60 10.25 -2.84
N PHE A 123 -5.03 11.35 -2.36
CA PHE A 123 -5.25 12.70 -2.87
C PHE A 123 -6.71 13.16 -2.84
N ASP A 124 -7.59 12.53 -2.07
CA ASP A 124 -8.99 12.95 -1.98
C ASP A 124 -9.12 14.30 -1.27
N THR A 125 -9.63 15.28 -1.99
CA THR A 125 -9.88 16.62 -1.46
C THR A 125 -11.35 16.90 -1.18
N GLY A 126 -12.26 15.97 -1.54
CA GLY A 126 -13.70 16.18 -1.40
C GLY A 126 -14.24 17.33 -2.26
N GLY A 127 -13.58 17.63 -3.39
CA GLY A 127 -13.93 18.73 -4.29
C GLY A 127 -13.43 20.11 -3.84
N GLU A 128 -12.67 20.18 -2.74
CA GLU A 128 -12.05 21.43 -2.27
C GLU A 128 -10.63 21.58 -2.82
N GLU A 129 -10.18 22.81 -3.02
CA GLU A 129 -8.78 23.05 -3.33
C GLU A 129 -7.89 22.73 -2.11
N LYS A 130 -6.84 21.93 -2.32
CA LYS A 130 -5.81 21.62 -1.31
C LYS A 130 -4.43 21.97 -1.85
N LYS A 131 -3.54 22.40 -0.94
CA LYS A 131 -2.14 22.71 -1.23
C LYS A 131 -1.23 21.60 -0.75
N LEU A 132 -0.35 21.12 -1.61
CA LEU A 132 0.73 20.20 -1.30
C LEU A 132 2.05 20.97 -1.27
N LYS A 133 2.85 20.74 -0.23
CA LYS A 133 4.24 21.16 -0.22
C LYS A 133 5.07 20.10 -0.94
N VAL A 134 5.72 20.49 -2.02
CA VAL A 134 6.55 19.63 -2.85
C VAL A 134 8.01 19.99 -2.62
N ILE A 135 8.84 18.96 -2.50
CA ILE A 135 10.30 19.08 -2.48
C ILE A 135 10.81 18.40 -3.74
N VAL A 136 11.57 19.15 -4.53
CA VAL A 136 12.34 18.63 -5.66
C VAL A 136 13.82 18.72 -5.28
N TYR A 137 14.57 17.69 -5.63
CA TYR A 137 16.00 17.66 -5.36
C TYR A 137 16.74 16.95 -6.48
N ASP A 138 18.02 17.26 -6.60
CA ASP A 138 18.95 16.64 -7.52
C ASP A 138 20.29 16.44 -6.81
N ILE A 139 21.00 15.37 -7.18
CA ILE A 139 22.25 14.98 -6.54
C ILE A 139 23.36 14.83 -7.57
N GLU A 140 24.56 15.28 -7.22
CA GLU A 140 25.72 15.19 -8.11
C GLU A 140 26.87 14.43 -7.44
N MET A 141 27.53 13.60 -8.26
CA MET A 141 28.66 12.76 -7.87
C MET A 141 29.79 12.94 -8.89
N THR A 142 30.78 13.76 -8.54
CA THR A 142 31.88 14.17 -9.43
C THR A 142 32.99 13.13 -9.54
N LYS A 143 33.18 12.28 -8.52
CA LYS A 143 34.24 11.24 -8.48
C LYS A 143 33.75 9.86 -8.93
N TYR A 144 32.64 9.80 -9.65
CA TYR A 144 32.06 8.54 -10.11
C TYR A 144 33.03 7.78 -11.02
N GLY A 145 33.38 6.54 -10.65
CA GLY A 145 34.34 5.70 -11.38
C GLY A 145 35.80 5.90 -11.01
N GLU A 146 36.14 6.93 -10.22
CA GLU A 146 37.51 7.14 -9.72
C GLU A 146 37.75 6.46 -8.37
N THR A 147 36.70 6.35 -7.55
CA THR A 147 36.75 5.70 -6.24
C THR A 147 35.60 4.71 -6.07
N LYS A 148 35.79 3.73 -5.17
CA LYS A 148 34.77 2.70 -4.91
C LYS A 148 33.58 3.23 -4.10
N ASN A 149 33.87 4.15 -3.17
CA ASN A 149 32.87 4.82 -2.34
C ASN A 149 32.92 6.31 -2.69
N VAL A 150 31.99 6.72 -3.52
CA VAL A 150 31.92 8.09 -4.02
C VAL A 150 30.94 8.85 -3.12
N PRO A 151 31.38 9.90 -2.41
CA PRO A 151 30.47 10.71 -1.61
C PRO A 151 29.49 11.46 -2.52
N ILE A 152 28.35 11.87 -1.96
CA ILE A 152 27.47 12.82 -2.64
C ILE A 152 28.10 14.21 -2.50
N ASP A 153 28.64 14.75 -3.59
CA ASP A 153 29.38 16.02 -3.55
C ASP A 153 28.44 17.22 -3.44
N ILE A 154 27.25 17.16 -4.07
CA ILE A 154 26.27 18.24 -4.06
C ILE A 154 24.85 17.67 -3.97
N ILE A 155 24.02 18.28 -3.12
CA ILE A 155 22.57 18.12 -3.13
C ILE A 155 21.95 19.49 -3.37
N GLY A 156 21.32 19.66 -4.53
CA GLY A 156 20.49 20.81 -4.83
C GLY A 156 19.03 20.51 -4.49
N TYR A 157 18.32 21.39 -3.78
CA TYR A 157 16.90 21.19 -3.51
C TYR A 157 16.09 22.49 -3.52
N GLY A 158 14.83 22.38 -3.91
CA GLY A 158 13.84 23.44 -3.95
C GLY A 158 12.53 23.00 -3.29
N ASN A 159 11.81 23.95 -2.73
CA ASN A 159 10.48 23.72 -2.15
C ASN A 159 9.47 24.66 -2.80
N PHE A 160 8.33 24.13 -3.21
CA PHE A 160 7.21 24.92 -3.70
C PHE A 160 5.88 24.29 -3.29
N HIS A 161 4.80 24.98 -3.62
CA HIS A 161 3.45 24.48 -3.38
C HIS A 161 2.76 24.22 -4.72
N ILE A 162 2.00 23.14 -4.78
CA ILE A 162 1.05 22.87 -5.86
C ILE A 162 -0.34 22.90 -5.24
N SER A 163 -1.30 23.53 -5.91
CA SER A 163 -2.71 23.45 -5.54
C SER A 163 -3.43 22.52 -6.50
N PHE A 164 -4.34 21.72 -5.96
CA PHE A 164 -5.11 20.78 -6.75
C PHE A 164 -6.47 20.50 -6.10
N CYS A 165 -7.39 19.95 -6.87
CA CYS A 165 -8.71 19.53 -6.44
C CYS A 165 -8.98 18.11 -6.96
N SER A 166 -9.68 17.30 -6.18
CA SER A 166 -10.14 15.98 -6.60
C SER A 166 -11.47 15.61 -5.95
N SER A 167 -12.23 14.76 -6.61
CA SER A 167 -13.46 14.19 -6.06
C SER A 167 -13.75 12.84 -6.72
N HIS A 168 -14.60 12.04 -6.07
CA HIS A 168 -15.01 10.74 -6.58
C HIS A 168 -16.48 10.45 -6.27
N ASP A 169 -17.15 9.73 -7.16
CA ASP A 169 -18.49 9.17 -7.00
C ASP A 169 -18.46 7.70 -7.44
N LEU A 170 -18.41 6.78 -6.47
CA LEU A 170 -18.32 5.34 -6.73
C LEU A 170 -19.60 4.76 -7.32
N GLU A 171 -20.75 5.39 -7.09
CA GLU A 171 -22.03 4.90 -7.64
C GLU A 171 -22.13 5.18 -9.14
N LYS A 172 -21.54 6.29 -9.60
CA LYS A 172 -21.51 6.69 -11.01
C LYS A 172 -20.23 6.33 -11.73
N GLU A 173 -19.24 5.77 -11.02
CA GLU A 173 -17.89 5.54 -11.52
C GLU A 173 -17.22 6.82 -12.06
N ASP A 174 -17.51 7.96 -11.42
CA ASP A 174 -17.00 9.27 -11.84
C ASP A 174 -15.85 9.73 -10.94
N PHE A 175 -14.77 10.19 -11.56
CA PHE A 175 -13.53 10.57 -10.88
C PHE A 175 -12.99 11.85 -11.48
N PHE A 176 -12.68 12.80 -10.62
CA PHE A 176 -12.14 14.09 -11.00
C PHE A 176 -10.81 14.36 -10.28
N PHE A 177 -9.83 14.85 -11.02
CA PHE A 177 -8.56 15.34 -10.48
C PHE A 177 -8.03 16.44 -11.38
N GLU A 178 -7.71 17.60 -10.80
CA GLU A 178 -7.17 18.75 -11.51
C GLU A 178 -6.11 19.46 -10.67
N ILE A 179 -4.95 19.73 -11.26
CA ILE A 179 -3.96 20.66 -10.69
C ILE A 179 -4.42 22.06 -11.06
N THR A 180 -4.83 22.84 -10.05
CA THR A 180 -5.42 24.17 -10.23
C THR A 180 -4.37 25.27 -10.24
N ASP A 181 -3.23 25.05 -9.58
CA ASP A 181 -2.10 25.98 -9.55
C ASP A 181 -0.78 25.22 -9.46
N MET A 182 0.08 25.45 -10.45
CA MET A 182 1.44 24.92 -10.48
C MET A 182 2.38 26.08 -10.84
N PRO A 183 3.02 26.72 -9.84
CA PRO A 183 3.88 27.85 -10.11
C PRO A 183 5.09 27.42 -10.93
N GLU A 184 5.47 28.23 -11.92
CA GLU A 184 6.81 28.15 -12.49
C GLU A 184 7.82 28.43 -11.37
N TYR A 185 8.62 27.42 -11.02
CA TYR A 185 9.53 27.53 -9.88
C TYR A 185 10.77 28.33 -10.26
N GLU A 186 10.72 29.64 -10.00
CA GLU A 186 11.88 30.55 -10.06
C GLU A 186 12.57 30.72 -8.69
N GLY A 187 12.25 29.86 -7.72
CA GLY A 187 12.79 29.96 -6.36
C GLY A 187 14.28 29.65 -6.28
N GLU A 188 14.93 30.18 -5.24
CA GLU A 188 16.34 29.90 -4.96
C GLU A 188 16.55 28.41 -4.67
N ILE A 189 17.36 27.75 -5.50
CA ILE A 189 17.83 26.39 -5.26
C ILE A 189 18.85 26.44 -4.12
N LYS A 190 18.54 25.75 -3.03
CA LYS A 190 19.47 25.56 -1.93
C LYS A 190 20.44 24.46 -2.30
N GLN A 191 21.73 24.68 -2.05
CA GLN A 191 22.77 23.71 -2.32
C GLN A 191 23.49 23.34 -1.02
N MET A 192 23.66 22.05 -0.81
CA MET A 192 24.52 21.47 0.21
C MET A 192 25.70 20.85 -0.51
N VAL A 193 26.92 21.20 -0.11
CA VAL A 193 28.14 20.74 -0.75
C VAL A 193 28.98 19.98 0.27
N ALA A 194 29.53 18.84 -0.13
CA ALA A 194 30.45 18.05 0.67
C ALA A 194 31.67 17.69 -0.18
N ASN A 195 32.87 17.79 0.40
CA ASN A 195 34.12 17.43 -0.27
C ASN A 195 34.56 15.99 0.07
N ASP A 196 34.02 15.45 1.15
CA ASP A 196 34.27 14.10 1.67
C ASP A 196 33.05 13.52 2.42
N GLU A 197 33.14 12.25 2.80
CA GLU A 197 32.10 11.50 3.52
C GLU A 197 31.75 12.13 4.90
N HIS A 198 32.71 12.79 5.56
CA HIS A 198 32.45 13.40 6.86
C HIS A 198 31.59 14.67 6.72
N GLU A 199 31.86 15.48 5.71
CA GLU A 199 31.03 16.63 5.35
C GLU A 199 29.64 16.18 4.86
N GLU A 200 29.55 15.09 4.09
CA GLU A 200 28.28 14.50 3.65
C GLU A 200 27.38 14.12 4.84
N ILE A 201 27.91 13.38 5.83
CA ILE A 201 27.14 12.92 7.00
C ILE A 201 26.69 14.10 7.88
N LYS A 202 27.43 15.21 7.87
CA LYS A 202 27.13 16.39 8.70
C LYS A 202 26.03 17.27 8.11
N ASN A 203 25.90 17.25 6.78
CA ASN A 203 24.88 17.96 6.02
C ASN A 203 23.49 17.37 6.32
#